data_AF-A0A7C4J505-F1
#
_entry.id   AF-A0A7C4J505-F1
#
_cell.length_a   1.000
_cell.length_b   1.000
_cell.length_c   1.000
_cell.angle_alpha   90.00
_cell.angle_beta   90.00
_cell.angle_gamma   90.00
#
_symmetry.space_group_name_H-M   'P 1'
#
loop_
_entity.id
_entity.type
_entity.pdbx_description
1 polymer ?
#
loop_
_entity_poly.entity_id
_entity_poly.type
_entity_poly.pdbx_seq_one_letter_code
_entity_poly.pdbx_strand_id
1 'polypeptide(L)'
;MRTLIALLIAAGVGFAAGYVMVSKRLHARYAAELARQQAAWQTEKETWLPDPRPAMPVPAPPAHREATVAETAPAPGAAQPSVLPSAPEILERLKAVKIEAGPAGLQGQREVVRLLDDLARCGPAALPAIRAYLAGDTDVNLSPGKGKGKGPPAARDGLLPSSLRAGLFNVLREIGGPEAEQILAETAGRTSRSDEVLTVARLLEQMAPGKYRDTLLAAVKTQFTGMTTEGADPGAAGRRDAGPLFEVLRLYGDRSFVDQARSMLFESDGKLNKDALDYLQAALHQENLPLLQQLLQSPQFTDPKQREEAVRLVAELAGTDPQANQLWYDAALDAGLSGKARERAIAELEKRGFQNRDQPTDYDRQLAVARLQLLDTLAPQLQDPAQLAALEKTRAKLAEIVDPGLKAAAPPKAPKAPKPGKP
;
A
#
# COMPACT_ATOMS: atom_id res chain seq x y z
N MET A 1 17.59 -33.47 52.41
CA MET A 1 17.27 -33.35 50.96
C MET A 1 15.90 -33.92 50.59
N ARG A 2 15.52 -35.14 51.02
CA ARG A 2 14.23 -35.75 50.65
C ARG A 2 12.98 -34.96 51.10
N THR A 3 13.03 -34.33 52.26
CA THR A 3 11.93 -33.50 52.80
C THR A 3 11.74 -32.16 52.06
N LEU A 4 12.84 -31.57 51.55
CA LEU A 4 12.80 -30.35 50.74
C LEU A 4 12.22 -30.59 49.34
N ILE A 5 12.52 -31.75 48.73
CA ILE A 5 11.96 -32.14 47.44
C ILE A 5 10.45 -32.41 47.54
N ALA A 6 10.00 -33.06 48.61
CA ALA A 6 8.58 -33.30 48.85
C ALA A 6 7.76 -32.01 49.04
N LEU A 7 8.33 -31.01 49.72
CA LEU A 7 7.70 -29.70 49.91
C LEU A 7 7.61 -28.89 48.60
N LEU A 8 8.62 -28.96 47.74
CA LEU A 8 8.61 -28.29 46.43
C LEU A 8 7.60 -28.93 45.45
N ILE A 9 7.45 -30.25 45.49
CA ILE A 9 6.44 -30.95 44.66
C ILE A 9 5.03 -30.63 45.15
N ALA A 10 4.78 -30.60 46.46
CA ALA A 10 3.47 -30.25 47.01
C ALA A 10 3.09 -28.78 46.70
N ALA A 11 4.04 -27.86 46.79
CA ALA A 11 3.83 -26.45 46.41
C ALA A 11 3.57 -26.28 44.91
N GLY A 12 4.30 -27.01 44.05
CA GLY A 12 4.09 -26.98 42.60
C GLY A 12 2.73 -27.51 42.16
N VAL A 13 2.26 -28.60 42.78
CA VAL A 13 0.93 -29.18 42.50
C VAL A 13 -0.20 -28.25 43.00
N GLY A 14 -0.03 -27.63 44.17
CA GLY A 14 -0.99 -26.65 44.68
C GLY A 14 -1.14 -25.41 43.77
N PHE A 15 -0.02 -24.91 43.22
CA PHE A 15 -0.03 -23.78 42.31
C PHE A 15 -0.66 -24.12 40.95
N ALA A 16 -0.37 -25.30 40.40
CA ALA A 16 -0.98 -25.77 39.15
C ALA A 16 -2.50 -25.96 39.27
N ALA A 17 -2.99 -26.52 40.39
CA ALA A 17 -4.42 -26.68 40.64
C ALA A 17 -5.15 -25.33 40.80
N GLY A 18 -4.53 -24.36 41.51
CA GLY A 18 -5.04 -23.00 41.63
C GLY A 18 -5.12 -22.28 40.28
N TYR A 19 -4.09 -22.42 39.44
CA TYR A 19 -4.02 -21.83 38.12
C TYR A 19 -5.12 -22.35 37.18
N VAL A 20 -5.35 -23.66 37.14
CA VAL A 20 -6.41 -24.26 36.28
C VAL A 20 -7.81 -23.80 36.72
N MET A 21 -8.05 -23.63 38.01
CA MET A 21 -9.35 -23.20 38.53
C MET A 21 -9.62 -21.71 38.23
N VAL A 22 -8.61 -20.85 38.34
CA VAL A 22 -8.72 -19.43 37.98
C VAL A 22 -8.85 -19.25 36.47
N SER A 23 -8.07 -19.98 35.67
CA SER A 23 -8.15 -19.96 34.21
C SER A 23 -9.54 -20.38 33.72
N LYS A 24 -10.13 -21.47 34.24
CA LYS A 24 -11.49 -21.89 33.88
C LYS A 24 -12.55 -20.83 34.22
N ARG A 25 -12.41 -20.16 35.37
CA ARG A 25 -13.32 -19.06 35.77
C ARG A 25 -13.18 -17.83 34.88
N LEU A 26 -11.95 -17.51 34.43
CA LEU A 26 -11.70 -16.43 33.47
C LEU A 26 -12.31 -16.77 32.11
N HIS A 27 -12.05 -17.97 31.57
CA HIS A 27 -12.60 -18.40 30.28
C HIS A 27 -14.14 -18.42 30.28
N ALA A 28 -14.78 -18.83 31.38
CA ALA A 28 -16.23 -18.78 31.49
C ALA A 28 -16.79 -17.35 31.49
N ARG A 29 -16.09 -16.39 32.11
CA ARG A 29 -16.46 -14.97 32.10
C ARG A 29 -16.28 -14.37 30.70
N TYR A 30 -15.17 -14.66 30.03
CA TYR A 30 -14.92 -14.21 28.66
C TYR A 30 -15.91 -14.80 27.65
N ALA A 31 -16.25 -16.08 27.77
CA ALA A 31 -17.27 -16.71 26.91
C ALA A 31 -18.65 -16.06 27.09
N ALA A 32 -19.02 -15.73 28.34
CA ALA A 32 -20.26 -15.04 28.63
C ALA A 32 -20.29 -13.60 28.09
N GLU A 33 -19.14 -12.90 28.09
CA GLU A 33 -19.01 -11.55 27.58
C GLU A 33 -19.01 -11.49 26.05
N LEU A 34 -18.35 -12.45 25.39
CA LEU A 34 -18.41 -12.62 23.94
C LEU A 34 -19.83 -12.93 23.46
N ALA A 35 -20.56 -13.79 24.18
CA ALA A 35 -21.95 -14.09 23.88
C ALA A 35 -22.86 -12.85 24.01
N ARG A 36 -22.61 -11.97 25.00
CA ARG A 36 -23.34 -10.70 25.15
C ARG A 36 -23.04 -9.72 24.03
N GLN A 37 -21.78 -9.61 23.62
CA GLN A 37 -21.39 -8.74 22.50
C GLN A 37 -21.97 -9.22 21.17
N GLN A 38 -21.96 -10.53 20.91
CA GLN A 38 -22.61 -11.12 19.74
C GLN A 38 -24.13 -10.88 19.75
N ALA A 39 -24.79 -11.00 20.90
CA ALA A 39 -26.22 -10.71 21.03
C ALA A 39 -26.53 -9.21 20.81
N ALA A 40 -25.69 -8.31 21.33
CA ALA A 40 -25.84 -6.87 21.12
C ALA A 40 -25.65 -6.50 19.65
N TRP A 41 -24.65 -7.09 18.98
CA TRP A 41 -24.40 -6.89 17.55
C TRP A 41 -25.54 -7.42 16.67
N GLN A 42 -26.12 -8.57 17.00
CA GLN A 42 -27.29 -9.08 16.26
C GLN A 42 -28.51 -8.17 16.43
N THR A 43 -28.74 -7.65 17.64
CA THR A 43 -29.82 -6.69 17.92
C THR A 43 -29.62 -5.38 17.12
N GLU A 44 -28.39 -4.89 17.09
CA GLU A 44 -28.03 -3.71 16.31
C GLU A 44 -28.21 -3.98 14.81
N LYS A 45 -27.74 -5.13 14.31
CA LYS A 45 -27.92 -5.55 12.92
C LYS A 45 -29.39 -5.61 12.50
N GLU A 46 -30.28 -6.12 13.35
CA GLU A 46 -31.73 -6.13 13.11
C GLU A 46 -32.32 -4.71 13.07
N THR A 47 -31.73 -3.76 13.80
CA THR A 47 -32.12 -2.35 13.78
C THR A 47 -31.68 -1.64 12.49
N TRP A 48 -30.59 -2.09 11.86
CA TRP A 48 -30.03 -1.53 10.63
C TRP A 48 -30.50 -2.20 9.35
N LEU A 49 -31.22 -3.33 9.40
CA LEU A 49 -31.89 -3.86 8.20
C LEU A 49 -33.16 -3.05 7.95
N PRO A 50 -33.21 -2.18 6.92
CA PRO A 50 -34.44 -1.48 6.59
C PRO A 50 -35.51 -2.49 6.17
N ASP A 51 -36.68 -2.38 6.82
CA ASP A 51 -37.96 -2.94 6.40
C ASP A 51 -38.10 -2.78 4.87
N PRO A 52 -38.29 -3.86 4.08
CA PRO A 52 -38.27 -3.80 2.62
C PRO A 52 -39.53 -3.09 2.11
N ARG A 53 -39.48 -1.76 2.07
CA ARG A 53 -40.53 -0.96 1.44
C ARG A 53 -40.26 -0.82 -0.06
N PRO A 54 -41.30 -0.95 -0.89
CA PRO A 54 -41.17 -0.95 -2.34
C PRO A 54 -40.67 0.41 -2.84
N ALA A 55 -39.81 0.36 -3.87
CA ALA A 55 -39.18 1.50 -4.51
C ALA A 55 -40.19 2.63 -4.81
N MET A 56 -39.90 3.83 -4.32
CA MET A 56 -40.65 5.03 -4.74
C MET A 56 -40.29 5.38 -6.19
N PRO A 57 -41.26 5.79 -7.01
CA PRO A 57 -41.05 6.10 -8.42
C PRO A 57 -40.27 7.40 -8.59
N VAL A 58 -39.16 7.34 -9.34
CA VAL A 58 -38.36 8.50 -9.75
C VAL A 58 -39.17 9.36 -10.73
N PRO A 59 -39.34 10.68 -10.51
CA PRO A 59 -40.01 11.55 -11.46
C PRO A 59 -39.15 11.79 -12.71
N ALA A 60 -39.77 11.69 -13.88
CA ALA A 60 -39.13 11.90 -15.18
C ALA A 60 -38.62 13.34 -15.36
N PRO A 61 -37.49 13.55 -16.07
CA PRO A 61 -36.98 14.88 -16.40
C PRO A 61 -37.91 15.61 -17.38
N PRO A 62 -38.05 16.96 -17.28
CA PRO A 62 -38.96 17.73 -18.12
C PRO A 62 -38.49 17.79 -19.59
N ALA A 63 -39.47 17.66 -20.48
CA ALA A 63 -39.31 17.78 -21.93
C ALA A 63 -38.80 19.19 -22.32
N HIS A 64 -37.64 19.25 -22.98
CA HIS A 64 -37.21 20.43 -23.70
C HIS A 64 -38.03 20.57 -24.98
N ARG A 65 -38.74 21.70 -25.08
CA ARG A 65 -39.46 22.20 -26.25
C ARG A 65 -38.59 22.13 -27.50
N GLU A 66 -39.12 21.49 -28.54
CA GLU A 66 -38.69 21.64 -29.92
C GLU A 66 -38.84 23.11 -30.33
N ALA A 67 -37.72 23.82 -30.44
CA ALA A 67 -37.64 25.02 -31.24
C ALA A 67 -37.18 24.60 -32.63
N THR A 68 -38.11 24.59 -33.58
CA THR A 68 -37.84 24.58 -35.03
C THR A 68 -36.89 25.73 -35.36
N VAL A 69 -35.61 25.41 -35.57
CA VAL A 69 -34.67 26.29 -36.27
C VAL A 69 -34.77 25.94 -37.74
N ALA A 70 -35.22 26.90 -38.54
CA ALA A 70 -35.22 26.82 -39.98
C ALA A 70 -33.80 26.54 -40.48
N GLU A 71 -33.69 25.44 -41.21
CA GLU A 71 -32.52 25.04 -41.98
C GLU A 71 -32.20 26.14 -43.00
N THR A 72 -31.22 26.97 -42.67
CA THR A 72 -30.55 27.83 -43.64
C THR A 72 -29.23 27.13 -43.95
N ALA A 73 -29.17 26.45 -45.09
CA ALA A 73 -27.94 25.85 -45.59
C ALA A 73 -26.83 26.93 -45.68
N PRO A 74 -25.65 26.73 -45.09
CA PRO A 74 -24.51 27.55 -45.42
C PRO A 74 -23.92 27.05 -46.75
N ALA A 75 -23.82 27.97 -47.70
CA ALA A 75 -22.90 27.86 -48.82
C ALA A 75 -21.47 27.54 -48.33
N PRO A 76 -20.61 26.91 -49.15
CA PRO A 76 -19.26 26.53 -48.75
C PRO A 76 -18.40 27.78 -48.53
N GLY A 77 -18.42 28.27 -47.29
CA GLY A 77 -17.65 29.41 -46.80
C GLY A 77 -16.43 28.93 -46.03
N ALA A 78 -15.27 29.30 -46.55
CA ALA A 78 -13.93 29.14 -46.01
C ALA A 78 -13.83 28.85 -44.50
N ALA A 79 -13.13 27.76 -44.18
CA ALA A 79 -12.61 27.49 -42.84
C ALA A 79 -11.92 28.75 -42.29
N GLN A 80 -12.42 29.25 -41.16
CA GLN A 80 -11.67 30.23 -40.39
C GLN A 80 -10.35 29.56 -39.97
N PRO A 81 -9.18 30.15 -40.23
CA PRO A 81 -7.92 29.57 -39.79
C PRO A 81 -7.93 29.54 -38.26
N SER A 82 -7.90 28.35 -37.67
CA SER A 82 -7.53 28.19 -36.27
C SER A 82 -6.15 28.83 -36.09
N VAL A 83 -6.08 29.87 -35.26
CA VAL A 83 -4.81 30.56 -34.95
C VAL A 83 -3.86 29.63 -34.15
N LEU A 84 -4.43 28.58 -33.54
CA LEU A 84 -3.66 27.54 -32.87
C LEU A 84 -3.05 26.58 -33.91
N PRO A 85 -1.75 26.22 -33.75
CA PRO A 85 -1.11 25.19 -34.58
C PRO A 85 -1.86 23.86 -34.49
N SER A 86 -1.76 23.04 -35.54
CA SER A 86 -2.43 21.74 -35.55
C SER A 86 -1.84 20.79 -34.50
N ALA A 87 -2.62 19.81 -34.01
CA ALA A 87 -2.14 18.85 -33.02
C ALA A 87 -0.83 18.12 -33.44
N PRO A 88 -0.65 17.69 -34.72
CA PRO A 88 0.64 17.17 -35.18
C PRO A 88 1.79 18.18 -35.07
N GLU A 89 1.57 19.45 -35.41
CA GLU A 89 2.59 20.50 -35.29
C GLU A 89 2.98 20.76 -33.83
N ILE A 90 2.00 20.74 -32.91
CA ILE A 90 2.25 20.87 -31.47
C ILE A 90 3.11 19.71 -30.98
N LEU A 91 2.82 18.48 -31.39
CA LEU A 91 3.61 17.31 -31.02
C LEU A 91 5.05 17.38 -31.55
N GLU A 92 5.25 17.81 -32.80
CA GLU A 92 6.60 18.00 -33.34
C GLU A 92 7.38 19.08 -32.58
N ARG A 93 6.71 20.17 -32.17
CA ARG A 93 7.32 21.19 -31.31
C ARG A 93 7.70 20.62 -29.96
N LEU A 94 6.81 19.86 -29.31
CA LEU A 94 7.07 19.21 -28.02
C LEU A 94 8.28 18.27 -28.08
N LYS A 95 8.44 17.51 -29.17
CA LYS A 95 9.62 16.64 -29.38
C LYS A 95 10.93 17.42 -29.51
N ALA A 96 10.86 18.66 -30.01
CA ALA A 96 12.02 19.51 -30.27
C ALA A 96 12.42 20.39 -29.08
N VAL A 97 11.58 20.53 -28.04
CA VAL A 97 11.91 21.37 -26.87
C VAL A 97 13.13 20.80 -26.13
N LYS A 98 14.11 21.66 -25.87
CA LYS A 98 15.28 21.35 -25.05
C LYS A 98 15.16 22.02 -23.69
N ILE A 99 15.35 21.23 -22.63
CA ILE A 99 15.33 21.73 -21.25
C ILE A 99 16.77 21.71 -20.73
N GLU A 100 17.41 22.88 -20.79
CA GLU A 100 18.78 23.09 -20.32
C GLU A 100 18.82 23.46 -18.82
N ALA A 101 20.00 23.49 -18.22
CA ALA A 101 20.17 24.02 -16.87
C ALA A 101 20.12 25.56 -16.86
N GLY A 102 19.57 26.16 -15.80
CA GLY A 102 19.54 27.62 -15.63
C GLY A 102 18.32 28.32 -16.26
N PRO A 103 18.38 29.64 -16.50
CA PRO A 103 17.23 30.44 -16.94
C PRO A 103 16.61 29.99 -18.27
N ALA A 104 17.43 29.50 -19.21
CA ALA A 104 16.96 28.92 -20.48
C ALA A 104 16.12 27.65 -20.26
N GLY A 105 16.45 26.86 -19.24
CA GLY A 105 15.63 25.72 -18.81
C GLY A 105 14.22 26.10 -18.37
N LEU A 106 14.07 27.24 -17.69
CA LEU A 106 12.75 27.72 -17.27
C LEU A 106 11.87 28.13 -18.46
N GLN A 107 12.48 28.64 -19.55
CA GLN A 107 11.76 28.95 -20.77
C GLN A 107 11.26 27.67 -21.46
N GLY A 108 12.13 26.66 -21.61
CA GLY A 108 11.74 25.36 -22.17
C GLY A 108 10.64 24.65 -21.36
N GLN A 109 10.68 24.74 -20.02
CA GLN A 109 9.63 24.19 -19.16
C GLN A 109 8.28 24.88 -19.37
N ARG A 110 8.27 26.22 -19.43
CA ARG A 110 7.05 26.99 -19.72
C ARG A 110 6.50 26.69 -21.10
N GLU A 111 7.38 26.51 -22.08
CA GLU A 111 7.00 26.15 -23.44
C GLU A 111 6.33 24.77 -23.48
N VAL A 112 6.87 23.76 -22.78
CA VAL A 112 6.25 22.43 -22.66
C VAL A 112 4.85 22.54 -22.06
N VAL A 113 4.70 23.25 -20.93
CA VAL A 113 3.39 23.41 -20.29
C VAL A 113 2.40 24.09 -21.23
N ARG A 114 2.82 25.16 -21.91
CA ARG A 114 1.98 25.88 -22.88
C ARG A 114 1.57 24.98 -24.04
N LEU A 115 2.49 24.21 -24.60
CA LEU A 115 2.21 23.32 -25.73
C LEU A 115 1.28 22.16 -25.34
N LEU A 116 1.39 21.62 -24.12
CA LEU A 116 0.46 20.61 -23.61
C LEU A 116 -0.94 21.20 -23.39
N ASP A 117 -1.04 22.43 -22.86
CA ASP A 117 -2.32 23.15 -22.74
C ASP A 117 -2.95 23.43 -24.12
N ASP A 118 -2.15 23.89 -25.09
CA ASP A 118 -2.60 24.08 -26.48
C ASP A 118 -3.15 22.77 -27.06
N LEU A 119 -2.48 21.63 -26.79
CA LEU A 119 -2.91 20.32 -27.26
C LEU A 119 -4.22 19.87 -26.61
N ALA A 120 -4.41 20.14 -25.31
CA ALA A 120 -5.67 19.87 -24.62
C ALA A 120 -6.81 20.74 -25.16
N ARG A 121 -6.54 22.01 -25.49
CA ARG A 121 -7.50 22.94 -26.12
C ARG A 121 -7.95 22.52 -27.51
N CYS A 122 -7.15 21.75 -28.25
CA CYS A 122 -7.59 21.13 -29.50
C CYS A 122 -8.71 20.09 -29.28
N GLY A 123 -8.90 19.61 -28.04
CA GLY A 123 -10.00 18.71 -27.69
C GLY A 123 -9.97 17.40 -28.47
N PRO A 124 -11.14 16.83 -28.85
CA PRO A 124 -11.22 15.58 -29.59
C PRO A 124 -10.41 15.55 -30.91
N ALA A 125 -10.16 16.69 -31.53
CA ALA A 125 -9.37 16.77 -32.77
C ALA A 125 -7.89 16.38 -32.58
N ALA A 126 -7.37 16.44 -31.35
CA ALA A 126 -6.01 16.00 -31.03
C ALA A 126 -5.87 14.47 -30.87
N LEU A 127 -6.98 13.76 -30.60
CA LEU A 127 -6.96 12.34 -30.24
C LEU A 127 -6.27 11.44 -31.29
N PRO A 128 -6.48 11.59 -32.61
CA PRO A 128 -5.79 10.77 -33.60
C PRO A 128 -4.26 10.95 -33.57
N ALA A 129 -3.79 12.18 -33.39
CA ALA A 129 -2.36 12.49 -33.35
C ALA A 129 -1.72 11.94 -32.06
N ILE A 130 -2.40 12.07 -30.92
CA ILE A 130 -1.96 11.52 -29.64
C ILE A 130 -1.91 9.98 -29.70
N ARG A 131 -2.96 9.34 -30.22
CA ARG A 131 -3.02 7.87 -30.41
C ARG A 131 -1.85 7.39 -31.27
N ALA A 132 -1.57 8.07 -32.38
CA ALA A 132 -0.47 7.71 -33.27
C ALA A 132 0.89 7.82 -32.58
N TYR A 133 1.12 8.87 -31.77
CA TYR A 133 2.36 9.01 -31.00
C TYR A 133 2.49 7.92 -29.92
N LEU A 134 1.42 7.66 -29.15
CA LEU A 134 1.43 6.68 -28.07
C LEU A 134 1.54 5.23 -28.55
N ALA A 135 1.15 4.95 -29.79
CA ALA A 135 1.33 3.65 -30.43
C ALA A 135 2.81 3.30 -30.67
N GLY A 136 3.71 4.29 -30.70
CA GLY A 136 5.16 4.06 -30.74
C GLY A 136 5.77 3.87 -29.35
N ASP A 137 6.91 3.19 -29.27
CA ASP A 137 7.64 2.94 -28.00
C ASP A 137 8.68 4.04 -27.67
N THR A 138 8.78 5.07 -28.52
CA THR A 138 9.69 6.20 -28.31
C THR A 138 9.10 7.19 -27.31
N ASP A 139 9.93 7.69 -26.39
CA ASP A 139 9.53 8.73 -25.43
C ASP A 139 10.61 9.80 -25.33
N VAL A 140 10.17 11.03 -25.07
CA VAL A 140 11.03 12.20 -24.93
C VAL A 140 11.06 12.58 -23.45
N ASN A 141 12.25 12.63 -22.86
CA ASN A 141 12.41 13.07 -21.48
C ASN A 141 12.17 14.59 -21.39
N LEU A 142 11.21 14.99 -20.56
CA LEU A 142 10.86 16.39 -20.30
C LEU A 142 11.28 16.85 -18.91
N SER A 143 12.01 16.02 -18.16
CA SER A 143 12.54 16.40 -16.86
C SER A 143 13.87 17.15 -16.99
N PRO A 144 14.09 18.27 -16.26
CA PRO A 144 15.43 18.80 -16.09
C PRO A 144 16.26 17.75 -15.34
N GLY A 145 17.38 17.31 -15.91
CA GLY A 145 18.19 16.20 -15.37
C GLY A 145 18.49 16.33 -13.86
N LYS A 146 18.65 15.19 -13.17
CA LYS A 146 19.01 15.10 -11.74
C LYS A 146 20.40 15.71 -11.48
N GLY A 147 20.52 17.03 -11.44
CA GLY A 147 21.62 17.70 -10.76
C GLY A 147 21.52 17.41 -9.26
N LYS A 148 22.66 17.27 -8.56
CA LYS A 148 22.77 17.07 -7.09
C LYS A 148 22.32 18.31 -6.28
N GLY A 149 21.16 18.87 -6.61
CA GLY A 149 20.55 20.02 -5.95
C GLY A 149 19.06 19.82 -5.82
N LYS A 150 18.50 20.41 -4.76
CA LYS A 150 17.07 20.63 -4.57
C LYS A 150 16.50 21.31 -5.84
N GLY A 151 15.87 20.52 -6.72
CA GLY A 151 15.41 20.95 -8.05
C GLY A 151 14.49 22.18 -8.06
N PRO A 152 14.32 22.84 -9.22
CA PRO A 152 13.52 24.06 -9.35
C PRO A 152 12.04 23.85 -8.99
N PRO A 153 11.30 24.91 -8.60
CA PRO A 153 9.92 24.84 -8.07
C PRO A 153 8.93 24.09 -8.97
N ALA A 154 8.98 24.29 -10.30
CA ALA A 154 8.03 23.67 -11.23
C ALA A 154 8.11 22.12 -11.27
N ALA A 155 9.29 21.54 -11.00
CA ALA A 155 9.45 20.09 -10.85
C ALA A 155 8.99 19.57 -9.48
N ARG A 156 8.82 20.46 -8.50
CA ARG A 156 8.30 20.16 -7.15
C ARG A 156 6.79 20.30 -7.06
N ASP A 157 6.23 21.20 -7.86
CA ASP A 157 4.80 21.49 -7.89
C ASP A 157 4.02 20.52 -8.81
N GLY A 158 4.69 19.53 -9.42
CA GLY A 158 4.07 18.50 -10.27
C GLY A 158 3.53 19.01 -11.62
N LEU A 159 3.83 20.28 -11.97
CA LEU A 159 3.32 20.96 -13.17
C LEU A 159 3.96 20.45 -14.47
N LEU A 160 5.17 19.88 -14.40
CA LEU A 160 5.89 19.38 -15.57
C LEU A 160 5.91 17.85 -15.55
N PRO A 161 5.40 17.18 -16.59
CA PRO A 161 5.47 15.73 -16.68
C PRO A 161 6.93 15.28 -16.85
N SER A 162 7.24 14.08 -16.36
CA SER A 162 8.60 13.54 -16.46
C SER A 162 9.03 13.25 -17.91
N SER A 163 8.06 12.94 -18.77
CA SER A 163 8.23 12.64 -20.18
C SER A 163 7.04 13.10 -21.02
N LEU A 164 7.20 13.10 -22.35
CA LEU A 164 6.14 13.48 -23.28
C LEU A 164 4.97 12.49 -23.19
N ARG A 165 5.23 11.18 -23.12
CA ARG A 165 4.16 10.18 -22.94
C ARG A 165 3.35 10.43 -21.65
N ALA A 166 4.04 10.68 -20.53
CA ALA A 166 3.37 11.03 -19.27
C ALA A 166 2.54 12.32 -19.38
N GLY A 167 3.05 13.33 -20.10
CA GLY A 167 2.30 14.55 -20.40
C GLY A 167 1.03 14.29 -21.22
N LEU A 168 1.12 13.42 -22.22
CA LEU A 168 -0.02 13.07 -23.07
C LEU A 168 -1.11 12.29 -22.34
N PHE A 169 -0.77 11.50 -21.30
CA PHE A 169 -1.78 10.88 -20.45
C PHE A 169 -2.63 11.93 -19.71
N ASN A 170 -1.99 13.00 -19.24
CA ASN A 170 -2.70 14.12 -18.62
C ASN A 170 -3.57 14.87 -19.63
N VAL A 171 -3.07 15.10 -20.85
CA VAL A 171 -3.85 15.71 -21.94
C VAL A 171 -5.07 14.86 -22.29
N LEU A 172 -4.93 13.52 -22.38
CA LEU A 172 -6.06 12.61 -22.61
C LEU A 172 -7.10 12.69 -21.49
N ARG A 173 -6.66 12.77 -20.23
CA ARG A 173 -7.56 12.97 -19.09
C ARG A 173 -8.33 14.30 -19.20
N GLU A 174 -7.66 15.37 -19.62
CA GLU A 174 -8.26 16.70 -19.76
C GLU A 174 -9.24 16.79 -20.92
N ILE A 175 -8.92 16.17 -22.06
CA ILE A 175 -9.86 16.06 -23.20
C ILE A 175 -11.09 15.24 -22.78
N GLY A 176 -10.86 14.11 -22.12
CA GLY A 176 -11.92 13.25 -21.60
C GLY A 176 -12.73 12.52 -22.68
N GLY A 177 -13.77 11.83 -22.22
CA GLY A 177 -14.71 11.10 -23.06
C GLY A 177 -14.24 9.72 -23.51
N PRO A 178 -15.16 8.92 -24.10
CA PRO A 178 -14.93 7.49 -24.36
C PRO A 178 -13.73 7.19 -25.26
N GLU A 179 -13.42 8.08 -26.21
CA GLU A 179 -12.30 7.87 -27.12
C GLU A 179 -10.95 8.15 -26.46
N ALA A 180 -10.85 9.15 -25.58
CA ALA A 180 -9.64 9.39 -24.79
C ALA A 180 -9.39 8.23 -23.80
N GLU A 181 -10.45 7.76 -23.14
CA GLU A 181 -10.40 6.57 -22.28
C GLU A 181 -9.91 5.33 -23.05
N GLN A 182 -10.42 5.11 -24.27
CA GLN A 182 -10.00 3.99 -25.11
C GLN A 182 -8.51 4.09 -25.48
N ILE A 183 -8.01 5.28 -25.83
CA ILE A 183 -6.59 5.48 -26.15
C ILE A 183 -5.71 5.15 -24.95
N LEU A 184 -6.10 5.55 -23.74
CA LEU A 184 -5.42 5.20 -22.51
C LEU A 184 -5.40 3.67 -22.32
N ALA A 185 -6.55 3.00 -22.42
CA ALA A 185 -6.65 1.55 -22.26
C ALA A 185 -5.83 0.77 -23.31
N GLU A 186 -5.86 1.20 -24.58
CA GLU A 186 -5.02 0.65 -25.64
C GLU A 186 -3.53 0.82 -25.34
N THR A 187 -3.13 1.95 -24.76
CA THR A 187 -1.74 2.23 -24.41
C THR A 187 -1.26 1.31 -23.29
N ALA A 188 -2.06 1.12 -22.24
CA ALA A 188 -1.74 0.18 -21.16
C ALA A 188 -1.58 -1.26 -21.65
N GLY A 189 -2.36 -1.68 -22.65
CA GLY A 189 -2.24 -3.02 -23.25
C GLY A 189 -1.02 -3.23 -24.16
N ARG A 190 -0.32 -2.16 -24.55
CA ARG A 190 0.82 -2.23 -25.49
C ARG A 190 2.16 -1.87 -24.86
N THR A 191 2.16 -1.01 -23.85
CA THR A 191 3.39 -0.51 -23.24
C THR A 191 4.14 -1.63 -22.50
N SER A 192 5.46 -1.61 -22.58
CA SER A 192 6.34 -2.49 -21.80
C SER A 192 6.75 -1.89 -20.45
N ARG A 193 6.27 -0.67 -20.15
CA ARG A 193 6.63 0.15 -18.99
C ARG A 193 5.58 0.04 -17.91
N SER A 194 5.94 -0.57 -16.78
CA SER A 194 5.01 -0.86 -15.68
C SER A 194 4.45 0.39 -15.00
N ASP A 195 5.24 1.46 -14.92
CA ASP A 195 4.84 2.76 -14.39
C ASP A 195 3.77 3.46 -15.25
N GLU A 196 3.84 3.29 -16.58
CA GLU A 196 2.79 3.75 -17.49
C GLU A 196 1.48 2.99 -17.24
N VAL A 197 1.52 1.67 -17.08
CA VAL A 197 0.33 0.86 -16.78
C VAL A 197 -0.35 1.33 -15.50
N LEU A 198 0.43 1.55 -14.43
CA LEU A 198 -0.10 2.06 -13.16
C LEU A 198 -0.69 3.47 -13.29
N THR A 199 0.01 4.36 -14.00
CA THR A 199 -0.45 5.73 -14.22
C THR A 199 -1.77 5.74 -14.98
N VAL A 200 -1.85 4.98 -16.08
CA VAL A 200 -3.07 4.82 -16.87
C VAL A 200 -4.19 4.20 -16.04
N ALA A 201 -3.92 3.18 -15.24
CA ALA A 201 -4.93 2.56 -14.38
C ALA A 201 -5.55 3.58 -13.41
N ARG A 202 -4.74 4.40 -12.76
CA ARG A 202 -5.23 5.47 -11.86
C ARG A 202 -6.04 6.53 -12.61
N LEU A 203 -5.64 6.91 -13.81
CA LEU A 203 -6.36 7.89 -14.61
C LEU A 203 -7.71 7.34 -15.07
N LEU A 204 -7.75 6.11 -15.56
CA LEU A 204 -8.98 5.46 -15.98
C LEU A 204 -9.95 5.25 -14.82
N GLU A 205 -9.47 4.92 -13.62
CA GLU A 205 -10.33 4.86 -12.43
C GLU A 205 -10.89 6.22 -12.01
N GLN A 206 -10.19 7.32 -12.30
CA GLN A 206 -10.72 8.67 -12.06
C GLN A 206 -11.76 9.08 -13.10
N MET A 207 -11.53 8.72 -14.37
CA MET A 207 -12.38 9.11 -15.50
C MET A 207 -13.64 8.25 -15.62
N ALA A 208 -13.48 6.93 -15.44
CA ALA A 208 -14.53 5.93 -15.60
C ALA A 208 -14.32 4.76 -14.61
N PRO A 209 -14.64 4.97 -13.31
CA PRO A 209 -14.39 3.99 -12.25
C PRO A 209 -14.89 2.58 -12.59
N GLY A 210 -14.00 1.59 -12.46
CA GLY A 210 -14.30 0.16 -12.66
C GLY A 210 -14.50 -0.28 -14.12
N LYS A 211 -14.70 0.64 -15.07
CA LYS A 211 -15.03 0.30 -16.48
C LYS A 211 -13.91 -0.47 -17.18
N TYR A 212 -12.65 -0.16 -16.87
CA TYR A 212 -11.47 -0.72 -17.53
C TYR A 212 -10.72 -1.76 -16.70
N ARG A 213 -11.30 -2.17 -15.56
CA ARG A 213 -10.68 -3.11 -14.61
C ARG A 213 -10.13 -4.36 -15.31
N ASP A 214 -10.98 -5.08 -16.04
CA ASP A 214 -10.59 -6.37 -16.61
C ASP A 214 -9.54 -6.22 -17.73
N THR A 215 -9.63 -5.14 -18.53
CA THR A 215 -8.63 -4.81 -19.56
C THR A 215 -7.26 -4.54 -18.94
N LEU A 216 -7.21 -3.77 -17.85
CA LEU A 216 -5.96 -3.42 -17.17
C LEU A 216 -5.36 -4.62 -16.44
N LEU A 217 -6.20 -5.45 -15.79
CA LEU A 217 -5.74 -6.69 -15.16
C LEU A 217 -5.19 -7.69 -16.20
N ALA A 218 -5.80 -7.77 -17.37
CA ALA A 218 -5.27 -8.58 -18.47
C ALA A 218 -3.90 -8.06 -18.94
N ALA A 219 -3.76 -6.75 -19.16
CA ALA A 219 -2.50 -6.12 -19.55
C ALA A 219 -1.37 -6.39 -18.54
N VAL A 220 -1.65 -6.21 -17.24
CA VAL A 220 -0.73 -6.52 -16.14
C VAL A 220 -0.26 -7.97 -16.18
N LYS A 221 -1.19 -8.93 -16.31
CA LYS A 221 -0.86 -10.36 -16.35
C LYS A 221 0.00 -10.72 -17.57
N THR A 222 -0.33 -10.18 -18.74
CA THR A 222 0.47 -10.37 -19.96
C THR A 222 1.89 -9.84 -19.77
N GLN A 223 2.04 -8.68 -19.14
CA GLN A 223 3.36 -8.10 -18.90
C GLN A 223 4.19 -8.94 -17.93
N PHE A 224 3.60 -9.45 -16.85
CA PHE A 224 4.25 -10.40 -15.94
C PHE A 224 4.74 -11.65 -16.67
N THR A 225 3.92 -12.25 -17.55
CA THR A 225 4.35 -13.39 -18.37
C THR A 225 5.58 -13.05 -19.21
N GLY A 226 5.60 -11.87 -19.84
CA GLY A 226 6.75 -11.40 -20.62
C GLY A 226 8.01 -11.09 -19.80
N MET A 227 7.89 -10.92 -18.48
CA MET A 227 9.05 -10.80 -17.57
C MET A 227 9.65 -12.16 -17.22
N THR A 228 8.83 -13.22 -17.16
CA THR A 228 9.22 -14.56 -16.71
C THR A 228 9.73 -15.48 -17.83
N THR A 229 9.61 -15.10 -19.11
CA THR A 229 10.09 -15.92 -20.22
C THR A 229 11.63 -15.98 -20.29
N GLU A 230 12.18 -17.20 -20.34
CA GLU A 230 13.62 -17.46 -20.54
C GLU A 230 14.15 -16.75 -21.79
N GLY A 231 15.31 -16.10 -21.67
CA GLY A 231 15.90 -15.25 -22.72
C GLY A 231 15.67 -13.75 -22.55
N ALA A 232 14.99 -13.33 -21.48
CA ALA A 232 14.95 -11.94 -21.06
C ALA A 232 16.38 -11.40 -20.82
N ASP A 233 16.75 -10.34 -21.55
CA ASP A 233 18.04 -9.64 -21.38
C ASP A 233 18.28 -9.32 -19.88
N PRO A 234 19.39 -9.79 -19.27
CA PRO A 234 19.74 -9.46 -17.89
C PRO A 234 19.83 -7.95 -17.64
N GLY A 235 20.19 -7.15 -18.66
CA GLY A 235 20.18 -5.69 -18.62
C GLY A 235 18.79 -5.06 -18.78
N ALA A 236 17.77 -5.84 -19.10
CA ALA A 236 16.36 -5.45 -19.12
C ALA A 236 15.63 -5.79 -17.80
N ALA A 237 16.19 -6.64 -16.95
CA ALA A 237 15.66 -6.90 -15.60
C ALA A 237 15.71 -5.62 -14.73
N GLY A 238 16.79 -4.82 -14.85
CA GLY A 238 16.88 -3.50 -14.21
C GLY A 238 15.95 -2.42 -14.81
N ARG A 239 15.31 -2.70 -15.95
CA ARG A 239 14.33 -1.82 -16.63
C ARG A 239 12.87 -2.28 -16.42
N ARG A 240 12.64 -3.43 -15.78
CA ARG A 240 11.32 -4.02 -15.56
C ARG A 240 11.05 -4.08 -14.06
N ASP A 241 10.90 -2.92 -13.44
CA ASP A 241 10.38 -2.83 -12.09
C ASP A 241 8.95 -3.39 -12.07
N ALA A 242 8.73 -4.51 -11.39
CA ALA A 242 7.43 -5.15 -11.30
C ALA A 242 6.53 -4.49 -10.24
N GLY A 243 7.07 -3.62 -9.38
CA GLY A 243 6.35 -2.97 -8.30
C GLY A 243 5.07 -2.26 -8.75
N PRO A 244 5.11 -1.42 -9.79
CA PRO A 244 3.90 -0.77 -10.31
C PRO A 244 2.80 -1.75 -10.75
N LEU A 245 3.15 -2.95 -11.23
CA LEU A 245 2.16 -3.96 -11.62
C LEU A 245 1.46 -4.58 -10.42
N PHE A 246 2.21 -4.86 -9.34
CA PHE A 246 1.63 -5.27 -8.06
C PHE A 246 0.72 -4.18 -7.49
N GLU A 247 1.05 -2.90 -7.65
CA GLU A 247 0.18 -1.80 -7.25
C GLU A 247 -1.16 -1.81 -8.02
N VAL A 248 -1.16 -2.11 -9.32
CA VAL A 248 -2.43 -2.23 -10.09
C VAL A 248 -3.26 -3.41 -9.60
N LEU A 249 -2.64 -4.57 -9.32
CA LEU A 249 -3.35 -5.71 -8.75
C LEU A 249 -4.02 -5.36 -7.42
N ARG A 250 -3.29 -4.61 -6.56
CA ARG A 250 -3.83 -4.12 -5.27
C ARG A 250 -4.94 -3.10 -5.46
N LEU A 251 -4.80 -2.17 -6.40
CA LEU A 251 -5.80 -1.15 -6.73
C LEU A 251 -7.17 -1.80 -7.01
N TYR A 252 -7.17 -2.93 -7.72
CA TYR A 252 -8.38 -3.66 -8.10
C TYR A 252 -8.74 -4.83 -7.19
N GLY A 253 -7.99 -5.07 -6.11
CA GLY A 253 -8.17 -6.21 -5.23
C GLY A 253 -8.14 -7.56 -5.95
N ASP A 254 -7.31 -7.69 -7.00
CA ASP A 254 -7.21 -8.96 -7.74
C ASP A 254 -6.57 -10.04 -6.85
N ARG A 255 -7.27 -11.16 -6.66
CA ARG A 255 -6.75 -12.32 -5.92
C ARG A 255 -6.27 -13.44 -6.84
N SER A 256 -6.51 -13.32 -8.15
CA SER A 256 -6.16 -14.37 -9.12
C SER A 256 -4.66 -14.51 -9.33
N PHE A 257 -3.88 -13.50 -8.94
CA PHE A 257 -2.42 -13.49 -9.05
C PHE A 257 -1.69 -14.00 -7.79
N VAL A 258 -2.41 -14.49 -6.77
CA VAL A 258 -1.81 -14.94 -5.49
C VAL A 258 -0.74 -16.02 -5.68
N ASP A 259 -1.03 -17.09 -6.45
CA ASP A 259 -0.08 -18.19 -6.61
C ASP A 259 1.17 -17.76 -7.38
N GLN A 260 0.99 -16.92 -8.41
CA GLN A 260 2.12 -16.37 -9.15
C GLN A 260 2.97 -15.45 -8.26
N ALA A 261 2.35 -14.55 -7.48
CA ALA A 261 3.08 -13.70 -6.55
C ALA A 261 3.85 -14.50 -5.47
N ARG A 262 3.31 -15.64 -4.99
CA ARG A 262 4.02 -16.54 -4.08
C ARG A 262 5.30 -17.09 -4.71
N SER A 263 5.28 -17.41 -6.00
CA SER A 263 6.48 -17.87 -6.73
C SER A 263 7.52 -16.76 -6.94
N MET A 264 7.08 -15.50 -6.89
CA MET A 264 7.92 -14.30 -7.08
C MET A 264 8.40 -13.66 -5.77
N LEU A 265 8.13 -14.30 -4.63
CA LEU A 265 8.41 -13.77 -3.30
C LEU A 265 9.91 -13.60 -3.04
N PHE A 266 10.75 -14.38 -3.72
CA PHE A 266 12.19 -14.26 -3.68
C PHE A 266 12.71 -13.84 -5.06
N GLU A 267 13.54 -12.81 -5.07
CA GLU A 267 14.36 -12.42 -6.22
C GLU A 267 15.43 -13.48 -6.49
N SER A 268 16.04 -13.42 -7.67
CA SER A 268 17.06 -14.40 -8.09
C SER A 268 18.33 -14.38 -7.22
N ASP A 269 18.60 -13.28 -6.50
CA ASP A 269 19.69 -13.15 -5.54
C ASP A 269 19.29 -13.55 -4.09
N GLY A 270 18.09 -14.14 -3.95
CA GLY A 270 17.53 -14.58 -2.67
C GLY A 270 17.04 -13.44 -1.78
N LYS A 271 16.93 -12.21 -2.32
CA LYS A 271 16.25 -11.11 -1.63
C LYS A 271 14.74 -11.28 -1.63
N LEU A 272 14.10 -10.82 -0.58
CA LEU A 272 12.65 -10.72 -0.48
C LEU A 272 12.12 -9.64 -1.42
N ASN A 273 11.26 -10.05 -2.35
CA ASN A 273 10.50 -9.13 -3.18
C ASN A 273 9.39 -8.48 -2.34
N LYS A 274 9.61 -7.23 -1.95
CA LYS A 274 8.68 -6.49 -1.07
C LYS A 274 7.36 -6.18 -1.75
N ASP A 275 7.36 -5.90 -3.05
CA ASP A 275 6.13 -5.57 -3.76
C ASP A 275 5.20 -6.78 -3.88
N ALA A 276 5.78 -7.97 -4.14
CA ALA A 276 5.05 -9.23 -4.11
C ALA A 276 4.49 -9.53 -2.71
N LEU A 277 5.29 -9.31 -1.66
CA LEU A 277 4.85 -9.49 -0.28
C LEU A 277 3.72 -8.52 0.10
N ASP A 278 3.83 -7.25 -0.24
CA ASP A 278 2.81 -6.23 0.05
C ASP A 278 1.49 -6.53 -0.70
N TYR A 279 1.58 -7.01 -1.94
CA TYR A 279 0.43 -7.51 -2.68
C TYR A 279 -0.21 -8.72 -1.97
N LEU A 280 0.58 -9.72 -1.56
CA LEU A 280 0.08 -10.91 -0.87
C LEU A 280 -0.58 -10.57 0.47
N GLN A 281 -0.02 -9.64 1.24
CA GLN A 281 -0.64 -9.13 2.46
C GLN A 281 -2.01 -8.52 2.18
N ALA A 282 -2.10 -7.68 1.15
CA ALA A 282 -3.35 -7.04 0.75
C ALA A 282 -4.39 -8.05 0.21
N ALA A 283 -3.95 -9.09 -0.50
CA ALA A 283 -4.85 -10.09 -1.09
C ALA A 283 -5.33 -11.15 -0.09
N LEU A 284 -4.47 -11.55 0.86
CA LEU A 284 -4.74 -12.64 1.80
C LEU A 284 -5.34 -12.17 3.13
N HIS A 285 -5.05 -10.94 3.57
CA HIS A 285 -5.51 -10.41 4.86
C HIS A 285 -5.25 -11.40 6.03
N GLN A 286 -6.30 -12.00 6.59
CA GLN A 286 -6.22 -12.96 7.70
C GLN A 286 -5.64 -14.33 7.26
N GLU A 287 -5.71 -14.66 5.97
CA GLU A 287 -5.14 -15.90 5.40
C GLU A 287 -3.61 -15.83 5.22
N ASN A 288 -2.97 -14.78 5.73
CA ASN A 288 -1.54 -14.55 5.55
C ASN A 288 -0.64 -15.38 6.49
N LEU A 289 -1.19 -15.95 7.58
CA LEU A 289 -0.39 -16.68 8.57
C LEU A 289 0.42 -17.86 7.99
N PRO A 290 -0.14 -18.73 7.13
CA PRO A 290 0.64 -19.78 6.47
C PRO A 290 1.80 -19.22 5.62
N LEU A 291 1.60 -18.08 4.95
CA LEU A 291 2.66 -17.42 4.18
C LEU A 291 3.77 -16.92 5.10
N LEU A 292 3.40 -16.27 6.21
CA LEU A 292 4.38 -15.77 7.19
C LEU A 292 5.15 -16.90 7.87
N GLN A 293 4.49 -18.02 8.17
CA GLN A 293 5.14 -19.23 8.67
C GLN A 293 6.15 -19.78 7.67
N GLN A 294 5.74 -19.92 6.40
CA GLN A 294 6.64 -20.37 5.32
C GLN A 294 7.84 -19.43 5.15
N LEU A 295 7.62 -18.12 5.22
CA LEU A 295 8.68 -17.13 5.16
C LEU A 295 9.66 -17.34 6.32
N LEU A 296 9.21 -17.36 7.57
CA LEU A 296 10.10 -17.53 8.73
C LEU A 296 10.96 -18.82 8.65
N GLN A 297 10.44 -19.88 8.04
CA GLN A 297 11.12 -21.17 7.87
C GLN A 297 11.92 -21.29 6.56
N SER A 298 11.86 -20.30 5.66
CA SER A 298 12.45 -20.41 4.34
C SER A 298 13.99 -20.38 4.39
N PRO A 299 14.68 -21.40 3.85
CA PRO A 299 16.14 -21.39 3.72
C PRO A 299 16.63 -20.48 2.58
N GLN A 300 15.73 -19.89 1.79
CA GLN A 300 16.07 -19.09 0.61
C GLN A 300 16.60 -17.68 0.93
N PHE A 301 16.47 -17.22 2.17
CA PHE A 301 16.99 -15.92 2.58
C PHE A 301 18.51 -15.87 2.56
N THR A 302 19.07 -14.98 1.75
CA THR A 302 20.52 -14.71 1.72
C THR A 302 20.99 -13.77 2.83
N ASP A 303 20.11 -12.88 3.33
CA ASP A 303 20.37 -12.04 4.51
C ASP A 303 19.35 -12.34 5.62
N PRO A 304 19.80 -12.82 6.81
CA PRO A 304 18.93 -13.05 7.97
C PRO A 304 18.07 -11.85 8.37
N LYS A 305 18.48 -10.60 8.07
CA LYS A 305 17.67 -9.41 8.34
C LYS A 305 16.38 -9.35 7.55
N GLN A 306 16.29 -10.05 6.43
CA GLN A 306 15.07 -10.06 5.63
C GLN A 306 13.95 -10.88 6.28
N ARG A 307 14.31 -11.83 7.18
CA ARG A 307 13.34 -12.50 8.06
C ARG A 307 12.70 -11.54 9.07
N GLU A 308 13.34 -10.41 9.40
CA GLU A 308 12.76 -9.40 10.31
C GLU A 308 11.43 -8.83 9.77
N GLU A 309 11.25 -8.77 8.45
CA GLU A 309 10.00 -8.31 7.84
C GLU A 309 8.85 -9.28 8.14
N ALA A 310 9.08 -10.60 8.00
CA ALA A 310 8.09 -11.61 8.36
C ALA A 310 7.79 -11.59 9.87
N VAL A 311 8.82 -11.45 10.72
CA VAL A 311 8.65 -11.31 12.18
C VAL A 311 7.78 -10.11 12.54
N ARG A 312 7.99 -8.98 11.85
CA ARG A 312 7.21 -7.75 12.05
C ARG A 312 5.72 -7.96 11.74
N LEU A 313 5.42 -8.68 10.66
CA LEU A 313 4.04 -8.97 10.25
C LEU A 313 3.37 -9.97 11.21
N VAL A 314 4.11 -10.97 11.69
CA VAL A 314 3.59 -11.88 12.71
C VAL A 314 3.31 -11.13 14.02
N ALA A 315 4.16 -10.20 14.42
CA ALA A 315 3.95 -9.37 15.62
C ALA A 315 2.70 -8.48 15.52
N GLU A 316 2.31 -8.06 14.31
CA GLU A 316 1.07 -7.31 14.08
C GLU A 316 -0.18 -8.14 14.43
N LEU A 317 -0.17 -9.44 14.12
CA LEU A 317 -1.25 -10.38 14.40
C LEU A 317 -1.18 -10.98 15.82
N ALA A 318 0.00 -10.96 16.46
CA ALA A 318 0.18 -11.43 17.83
C ALA A 318 -0.73 -10.65 18.80
N GLY A 319 -1.41 -11.38 19.69
CA GLY A 319 -2.44 -10.91 20.60
C GLY A 319 -3.86 -11.06 20.06
N THR A 320 -4.04 -11.26 18.75
CA THR A 320 -5.35 -11.46 18.11
C THR A 320 -5.59 -12.88 17.60
N ASP A 321 -4.53 -13.62 17.31
CA ASP A 321 -4.59 -14.97 16.76
C ASP A 321 -3.64 -15.94 17.52
N PRO A 322 -4.12 -17.11 17.99
CA PRO A 322 -3.28 -18.07 18.72
C PRO A 322 -2.10 -18.65 17.92
N GLN A 323 -2.25 -18.87 16.62
CA GLN A 323 -1.15 -19.34 15.77
C GLN A 323 -0.12 -18.23 15.55
N ALA A 324 -0.56 -16.98 15.39
CA ALA A 324 0.34 -15.82 15.36
C ALA A 324 1.12 -15.66 16.67
N ASN A 325 0.47 -15.90 17.82
CA ASN A 325 1.12 -15.87 19.12
C ASN A 325 2.27 -16.86 19.20
N GLN A 326 2.05 -18.09 18.73
CA GLN A 326 3.09 -19.12 18.72
C GLN A 326 4.22 -18.77 17.77
N LEU A 327 3.91 -18.33 16.54
CA LEU A 327 4.92 -17.92 15.57
C LEU A 327 5.77 -16.75 16.07
N TRP A 328 5.14 -15.76 16.73
CA TRP A 328 5.84 -14.65 17.35
C TRP A 328 6.76 -15.12 18.48
N TYR A 329 6.27 -16.02 19.35
CA TYR A 329 7.02 -16.57 20.46
C TYR A 329 8.26 -17.33 19.97
N ASP A 330 8.09 -18.20 18.98
CA ASP A 330 9.17 -18.97 18.37
C ASP A 330 10.21 -18.04 17.73
N ALA A 331 9.77 -17.01 17.00
CA ALA A 331 10.65 -16.01 16.41
C ALA A 331 11.42 -15.19 17.46
N ALA A 332 10.80 -14.85 18.59
CA ALA A 332 11.45 -14.13 19.68
C ALA A 332 12.54 -14.96 20.40
N LEU A 333 12.56 -16.28 20.21
CA LEU A 333 13.55 -17.22 20.73
C LEU A 333 14.49 -17.80 19.67
N ASP A 334 14.27 -17.50 18.38
CA ASP A 334 15.04 -18.09 17.29
C ASP A 334 16.51 -17.65 17.32
N ALA A 335 17.40 -18.59 17.63
CA ALA A 335 18.84 -18.40 17.63
C ALA A 335 19.40 -18.10 16.22
N GLY A 336 18.68 -18.46 15.17
CA GLY A 336 18.98 -18.15 13.78
C GLY A 336 18.69 -16.70 13.37
N LEU A 337 18.01 -15.93 14.23
CA LEU A 337 17.87 -14.48 14.09
C LEU A 337 18.97 -13.74 14.86
N SER A 338 19.30 -12.52 14.44
CA SER A 338 20.23 -11.69 15.21
C SER A 338 19.62 -11.28 16.56
N GLY A 339 20.45 -11.04 17.59
CA GLY A 339 19.94 -10.55 18.89
C GLY A 339 19.07 -9.29 18.74
N LYS A 340 19.50 -8.37 17.88
CA LYS A 340 18.75 -7.16 17.54
C LYS A 340 17.41 -7.44 16.85
N ALA A 341 17.32 -8.48 16.02
CA ALA A 341 16.08 -8.90 15.40
C ALA A 341 15.10 -9.44 16.46
N ARG A 342 15.57 -10.25 17.40
CA ARG A 342 14.73 -10.75 18.51
C ARG A 342 14.29 -9.64 19.46
N GLU A 343 15.17 -8.69 19.79
CA GLU A 343 14.81 -7.48 20.54
C GLU A 343 13.69 -6.68 19.83
N ARG A 344 13.81 -6.51 18.51
CA ARG A 344 12.80 -5.83 17.70
C ARG A 344 11.49 -6.59 17.66
N ALA A 345 11.52 -7.92 17.56
CA ALA A 345 10.32 -8.76 17.60
C ALA A 345 9.47 -8.48 18.85
N ILE A 346 10.13 -8.35 20.00
CA ILE A 346 9.51 -7.97 21.27
C ILE A 346 8.94 -6.54 21.18
N ALA A 347 9.76 -5.59 20.73
CA ALA A 347 9.37 -4.19 20.65
C ALA A 347 8.28 -3.88 19.61
N GLU A 348 8.03 -4.72 18.61
CA GLU A 348 6.94 -4.50 17.65
C GLU A 348 5.55 -4.68 18.28
N LEU A 349 5.43 -5.44 19.37
CA LEU A 349 4.15 -5.65 20.08
C LEU A 349 3.55 -4.34 20.61
N GLU A 350 4.35 -3.32 20.94
CA GLU A 350 3.79 -2.02 21.35
C GLU A 350 3.46 -1.09 20.19
N LYS A 351 3.91 -1.41 18.97
CA LYS A 351 3.86 -0.48 17.83
C LYS A 351 2.71 -0.70 16.86
N ARG A 352 2.34 -1.96 16.60
CA ARG A 352 1.50 -2.35 15.45
C ARG A 352 0.15 -2.92 15.85
N GLY A 353 -0.80 -2.99 14.93
CA GLY A 353 -2.12 -3.61 15.15
C GLY A 353 -3.09 -2.83 16.04
N PHE A 354 -2.68 -1.67 16.58
CA PHE A 354 -3.55 -0.76 17.31
C PHE A 354 -4.28 0.20 16.37
N GLN A 355 -5.54 0.50 16.65
CA GLN A 355 -6.37 1.46 15.92
C GLN A 355 -6.00 2.91 16.29
N ASN A 356 -5.88 3.22 17.58
CA ASN A 356 -5.46 4.55 18.03
C ASN A 356 -4.65 4.45 19.33
N ARG A 357 -3.34 4.67 19.23
CA ARG A 357 -2.45 4.55 20.38
C ARG A 357 -2.50 5.74 21.34
N ASP A 358 -2.80 6.92 20.84
CA ASP A 358 -2.85 8.14 21.65
C ASP A 358 -4.17 8.25 22.41
N GLN A 359 -5.23 7.67 21.86
CA GLN A 359 -6.52 7.50 22.51
C GLN A 359 -6.98 6.04 22.35
N PRO A 360 -6.49 5.13 23.21
CA PRO A 360 -6.79 3.70 23.11
C PRO A 360 -8.29 3.42 23.09
N THR A 361 -8.73 2.68 22.07
CA THR A 361 -10.07 2.09 22.01
C THR A 361 -10.19 0.88 22.97
N ASP A 362 -11.39 0.32 23.13
CA ASP A 362 -11.55 -0.94 23.87
C ASP A 362 -10.79 -2.09 23.21
N TYR A 363 -10.79 -2.13 21.87
CA TYR A 363 -9.99 -3.08 21.10
C TYR A 363 -8.50 -2.92 21.41
N ASP A 364 -7.98 -1.69 21.44
CA ASP A 364 -6.57 -1.43 21.74
C ASP A 364 -6.19 -1.87 23.16
N ARG A 365 -7.06 -1.62 24.14
CA ARG A 365 -6.87 -2.09 25.51
C ARG A 365 -6.84 -3.61 25.60
N GLN A 366 -7.77 -4.29 24.94
CA GLN A 366 -7.83 -5.76 24.91
C GLN A 366 -6.58 -6.36 24.24
N LEU A 367 -6.17 -5.79 23.11
CA LEU A 367 -4.94 -6.20 22.41
C LEU A 367 -3.71 -6.01 23.29
N ALA A 368 -3.61 -4.89 24.01
CA ALA A 368 -2.51 -4.63 24.93
C ALA A 368 -2.47 -5.63 26.09
N VAL A 369 -3.62 -5.99 26.66
CA VAL A 369 -3.73 -7.05 27.70
C VAL A 369 -3.26 -8.40 27.15
N ALA A 370 -3.72 -8.81 25.98
CA ALA A 370 -3.30 -10.07 25.36
C ALA A 370 -1.79 -10.10 25.12
N ARG A 371 -1.20 -9.00 24.66
CA ARG A 371 0.24 -8.90 24.42
C ARG A 371 1.07 -8.85 25.70
N LEU A 372 0.57 -8.28 26.79
CA LEU A 372 1.20 -8.37 28.10
C LEU A 372 1.32 -9.83 28.56
N GLN A 373 0.28 -10.63 28.36
CA GLN A 373 0.30 -12.07 28.68
C GLN A 373 1.35 -12.83 27.85
N LEU A 374 1.50 -12.49 26.56
CA LEU A 374 2.57 -13.05 25.73
C LEU A 374 3.96 -12.72 26.30
N LEU A 375 4.19 -11.47 26.70
CA LEU A 375 5.45 -11.07 27.34
C LEU A 375 5.67 -11.77 28.69
N ASP A 376 4.62 -12.10 29.43
CA ASP A 376 4.70 -12.91 30.66
C ASP A 376 5.13 -14.34 30.39
N THR A 377 4.64 -14.94 29.30
CA THR A 377 5.09 -16.28 28.88
C THR A 377 6.52 -16.30 28.36
N LEU A 378 6.98 -15.23 27.70
CA LEU A 378 8.32 -15.15 27.13
C LEU A 378 9.40 -14.89 28.18
N ALA A 379 9.11 -14.07 29.19
CA ALA A 379 10.10 -13.56 30.15
C ALA A 379 10.98 -14.65 30.81
N PRO A 380 10.46 -15.81 31.26
CA PRO A 380 11.26 -16.85 31.89
C PRO A 380 12.30 -17.50 30.97
N GLN A 381 12.14 -17.37 29.65
CA GLN A 381 13.05 -17.95 28.66
C GLN A 381 14.19 -17.01 28.25
N LEU A 382 14.06 -15.71 28.54
CA LEU A 382 15.04 -14.72 28.12
C LEU A 382 16.23 -14.68 29.10
N GLN A 383 17.43 -14.82 28.56
CA GLN A 383 18.69 -14.68 29.31
C GLN A 383 19.49 -13.45 28.87
N ASP A 384 19.24 -12.95 27.65
CA ASP A 384 19.95 -11.82 27.09
C ASP A 384 19.50 -10.48 27.73
N PRO A 385 20.42 -9.67 28.28
CA PRO A 385 20.06 -8.41 28.94
C PRO A 385 19.38 -7.40 28.02
N ALA A 386 19.71 -7.37 26.72
CA ALA A 386 19.10 -6.44 25.79
C ALA A 386 17.67 -6.86 25.45
N GLN A 387 17.41 -8.16 25.28
CA GLN A 387 16.06 -8.70 25.14
C GLN A 387 15.20 -8.46 26.38
N LEU A 388 15.75 -8.66 27.58
CA LEU A 388 15.06 -8.35 28.84
C LEU A 388 14.73 -6.85 28.96
N ALA A 389 15.65 -5.96 28.58
CA ALA A 389 15.40 -4.52 28.56
C ALA A 389 14.32 -4.14 27.53
N ALA A 390 14.33 -4.77 26.35
CA ALA A 390 13.28 -4.57 25.34
C ALA A 390 11.91 -5.05 25.85
N LEU A 391 11.87 -6.18 26.55
CA LEU A 391 10.66 -6.74 27.15
C LEU A 391 10.07 -5.80 28.21
N GLU A 392 10.87 -5.34 29.17
CA GLU A 392 10.39 -4.44 30.23
C GLU A 392 9.91 -3.09 29.68
N LYS A 393 10.62 -2.54 28.69
CA LYS A 393 10.19 -1.32 28.00
C LYS A 393 8.86 -1.51 27.27
N THR A 394 8.69 -2.65 26.61
CA THR A 394 7.47 -2.98 25.86
C THR A 394 6.30 -3.19 26.82
N ARG A 395 6.51 -3.89 27.94
CA ARG A 395 5.51 -4.04 29.02
C ARG A 395 5.03 -2.70 29.54
N ALA A 396 5.95 -1.80 29.88
CA ALA A 396 5.60 -0.46 30.37
C ALA A 396 4.74 0.30 29.35
N LYS A 397 5.08 0.22 28.06
CA LYS A 397 4.31 0.88 26.99
C LYS A 397 2.93 0.28 26.77
N LEU A 398 2.79 -1.04 26.85
CA LEU A 398 1.49 -1.71 26.77
C LEU A 398 0.63 -1.41 28.00
N ALA A 399 1.23 -1.36 29.19
CA ALA A 399 0.53 -0.97 30.41
C ALA A 399 -0.04 0.46 30.33
N GLU A 400 0.70 1.41 29.74
CA GLU A 400 0.19 2.77 29.45
C GLU A 400 -1.02 2.76 28.49
N ILE A 401 -1.15 1.77 27.60
CA ILE A 401 -2.32 1.62 26.70
C ILE A 401 -3.52 1.07 27.48
N VAL A 402 -3.28 0.11 28.39
CA VAL A 402 -4.32 -0.48 29.25
C VAL A 402 -4.86 0.56 30.24
N ASP A 403 -3.96 1.29 30.90
CA ASP A 403 -4.27 2.37 31.83
C ASP A 403 -3.51 3.65 31.46
N PRO A 404 -4.16 4.56 30.70
CA PRO A 404 -3.58 5.86 30.33
C PRO A 404 -3.18 6.73 31.52
N GLY A 405 -3.75 6.50 32.72
CA GLY A 405 -3.39 7.20 33.95
C GLY A 405 -1.92 6.99 34.35
N LEU A 406 -1.32 5.86 33.98
CA LEU A 406 0.09 5.58 34.22
C LEU A 406 1.02 6.54 33.48
N LYS A 407 0.63 7.02 32.30
CA LYS A 407 1.39 8.01 31.52
C LYS A 407 1.35 9.38 32.17
N ALA A 408 0.22 9.75 32.79
CA ALA A 408 0.05 11.03 33.50
C ALA A 408 0.79 11.08 34.85
N ALA A 409 1.01 9.93 35.48
CA ALA A 409 1.75 9.82 36.73
C ALA A 409 3.29 9.82 36.56
N ALA A 410 3.80 9.70 35.33
CA ALA A 410 5.23 9.71 35.06
C ALA A 410 5.81 11.13 35.21
N PRO A 411 6.95 11.31 35.91
CA PRO A 411 7.56 12.64 36.06
C PRO A 411 7.93 13.22 34.68
N PRO A 412 7.78 14.54 34.47
CA PRO A 412 8.11 15.16 33.20
C PRO A 412 9.56 14.84 32.81
N LYS A 413 9.76 14.46 31.54
CA LYS A 413 11.10 14.16 31.01
C LYS A 413 12.00 15.37 31.27
N ALA A 414 13.10 15.15 31.99
CA ALA A 414 14.11 16.18 32.22
C ALA A 414 14.53 16.80 30.87
N PRO A 415 14.68 18.13 30.79
CA PRO A 415 15.10 18.79 29.57
C PRO A 415 16.42 18.19 29.07
N LYS A 416 16.49 17.88 27.77
CA LYS A 416 17.73 17.38 27.15
C LYS A 416 18.84 18.38 27.42
N ALA A 417 19.90 17.92 28.10
CA ALA A 417 21.09 18.72 28.33
C ALA A 417 21.61 19.28 26.99
N PRO A 418 22.02 20.56 26.95
CA PRO A 418 22.58 21.16 25.74
C PRO A 418 23.76 20.32 25.28
N LYS A 419 23.80 19.99 23.98
CA LYS A 419 24.94 19.29 23.39
C LYS A 419 26.21 20.10 23.70
N PRO A 420 27.27 19.49 24.25
CA PRO A 420 28.53 20.19 24.41
C PRO A 420 28.98 20.65 23.03
N GLY A 421 29.23 21.96 22.91
CA GLY A 421 29.77 22.56 21.70
C GLY A 421 31.04 21.80 21.32
N LYS A 422 31.11 21.36 20.05
CA LYS A 422 32.37 20.88 19.50
C LYS A 422 33.36 22.06 19.50
N PRO A 423 34.60 21.86 19.97
CA PRO A 423 35.65 22.87 19.87
C PRO A 423 35.98 23.20 18.41
#